data_AF-A0A956JLK5-F1
#
_entry.id   AF-A0A956JLK5-F1
#
_cell.length_a   1.000
_cell.length_b   1.000
_cell.length_c   1.000
_cell.angle_alpha   90.00
_cell.angle_beta   90.00
_cell.angle_gamma   90.00
#
_symmetry.space_group_name_H-M   'P 1'
#
loop_
_entity.id
_entity.type
_entity.pdbx_description
1 polymer ?
#
loop_
_entity_poly.entity_id
_entity_poly.type
_entity_poly.pdbx_seq_one_letter_code
_entity_poly.pdbx_strand_id
1 'polypeptide(L)'
;MPSLWQPGQLLFVGFAGTAAPPPLVEKIAQGRVGGVILFARNIESPEQVLRLCRDLHAAAPADAPLLIAIDQEGGRVQRLR
;
A
#
# COMPACT_ATOMS: atom_id res chain seq x y z
N MET A 1 22.01 8.25 -16.81
CA MET A 1 21.19 8.76 -15.70
C MET A 1 19.86 8.03 -15.76
N PRO A 2 19.50 7.17 -14.79
CA PRO A 2 18.11 6.72 -14.71
C PRO A 2 17.27 7.99 -14.59
N SER A 3 16.16 8.07 -15.33
CA SER A 3 15.29 9.24 -15.26
C SER A 3 14.89 9.48 -13.81
N LEU A 4 15.08 10.72 -13.32
CA LEU A 4 14.54 11.18 -12.02
C LEU A 4 13.01 11.07 -11.95
N TRP A 5 12.36 10.83 -13.09
CA TRP A 5 10.93 10.70 -13.22
C TRP A 5 10.50 9.23 -13.20
N GLN A 6 9.84 8.83 -12.11
CA GLN A 6 9.12 7.56 -12.01
C GLN A 6 7.60 7.86 -11.96
N PRO A 7 6.87 7.82 -13.09
CA PRO A 7 5.44 8.15 -13.12
C PRO A 7 4.58 7.34 -12.13
N GLY A 8 5.02 6.12 -11.82
CA GLY A 8 4.35 5.24 -10.87
C GLY A 8 4.23 5.82 -9.46
N GLN A 9 5.12 6.75 -9.08
CA GLN A 9 5.06 7.48 -7.81
C GLN A 9 3.83 8.39 -7.68
N LEU A 10 3.14 8.67 -8.79
CA LEU A 10 1.90 9.46 -8.79
C LEU A 10 0.63 8.59 -8.63
N LEU A 11 0.78 7.26 -8.56
CA LEU A 11 -0.34 6.33 -8.58
C LEU A 11 -0.61 5.74 -7.20
N PHE A 12 -1.90 5.73 -6.84
CA PHE A 12 -2.44 4.93 -5.75
C PHE A 12 -3.17 3.72 -6.31
N VAL A 13 -2.89 2.54 -5.74
CA VAL A 13 -3.49 1.28 -6.19
C VAL A 13 -4.14 0.53 -5.04
N GLY A 14 -5.27 -0.13 -5.32
CA GLY A 14 -5.89 -1.09 -4.41
C GLY A 14 -5.54 -2.53 -4.79
N PHE A 15 -5.77 -3.47 -3.86
CA PHE A 15 -5.63 -4.91 -4.13
C PHE A 15 -6.69 -5.72 -3.39
N ALA A 16 -6.80 -7.00 -3.72
CA ALA A 16 -7.72 -7.94 -3.07
C ALA A 16 -6.99 -8.81 -2.03
N GLY A 17 -7.72 -9.23 -1.00
CA GLY A 17 -7.21 -10.08 0.08
C GLY A 17 -6.49 -9.31 1.20
N THR A 18 -6.15 -10.03 2.26
CA THR A 18 -5.50 -9.51 3.48
C THR A 18 -3.97 -9.50 3.38
N ALA A 19 -3.40 -9.91 2.25
CA ALA A 19 -2.00 -9.84 1.93
C ALA A 19 -1.80 -9.24 0.53
N ALA A 20 -0.71 -8.50 0.34
CA ALA A 20 -0.38 -7.94 -0.96
C ALA A 20 -0.01 -9.07 -1.94
N PRO A 21 -0.61 -9.11 -3.15
CA PRO A 21 -0.26 -10.15 -4.12
C PRO A 21 1.18 -9.93 -4.62
N PRO A 22 1.95 -11.00 -4.92
CA PRO A 22 3.35 -10.89 -5.32
C PRO A 22 3.63 -9.89 -6.46
N PRO A 23 2.79 -9.79 -7.52
CA PRO A 23 3.00 -8.78 -8.57
C PRO A 23 2.89 -7.33 -8.09
N LEU A 24 2.12 -7.05 -7.04
CA LEU A 24 2.06 -5.72 -6.45
C LEU A 24 3.33 -5.43 -5.65
N VAL A 25 3.79 -6.41 -4.85
CA VAL A 25 5.03 -6.32 -4.09
C VAL A 25 6.22 -6.03 -5.01
N GLU A 26 6.30 -6.71 -6.16
CA GLU A 26 7.35 -6.46 -7.15
C GLU A 26 7.30 -5.03 -7.71
N LYS A 27 6.11 -4.51 -8.03
CA LYS A 27 5.96 -3.13 -8.52
C LYS A 27 6.32 -2.09 -7.46
N ILE A 28 6.00 -2.36 -6.19
CA ILE A 28 6.41 -1.52 -5.06
C ILE A 28 7.94 -1.50 -4.96
N ALA A 29 8.58 -2.67 -4.98
CA ALA A 29 10.04 -2.79 -4.92
C ALA A 29 10.78 -2.12 -6.08
N GLN A 30 10.13 -1.99 -7.23
CA GLN A 30 10.67 -1.26 -8.39
C GLN A 30 10.43 0.26 -8.33
N GLY A 31 9.81 0.78 -7.26
CA GLY A 31 9.42 2.19 -7.17
C GLY A 31 8.30 2.58 -8.16
N ARG A 32 7.55 1.61 -8.69
CA ARG A 32 6.52 1.86 -9.72
C ARG A 32 5.12 2.10 -9.14
N VAL A 33 5.01 2.19 -7.82
CA VAL A 33 3.78 2.52 -7.09
C VAL A 33 4.15 3.48 -5.96
N GLY A 34 3.54 4.67 -5.96
CA GLY A 34 3.77 5.67 -4.90
C GLY A 34 2.88 5.46 -3.68
N GLY A 35 1.71 4.84 -3.85
CA GLY A 35 0.86 4.49 -2.73
C GLY A 35 -0.08 3.32 -2.94
N VAL A 36 -0.53 2.76 -1.83
CA VAL A 36 -1.60 1.77 -1.79
C VAL A 36 -2.76 2.30 -0.95
N ILE A 37 -3.98 1.97 -1.36
CA ILE A 37 -5.19 2.29 -0.60
C ILE A 37 -5.85 1.01 -0.08
N LEU A 38 -6.01 0.94 1.25
CA LEU A 38 -6.63 -0.17 1.95
C LEU A 38 -8.16 0.00 1.97
N PHE A 39 -8.84 -1.10 1.72
CA PHE A 39 -10.29 -1.23 1.80
C PHE A 39 -10.67 -2.28 2.84
N ALA A 40 -11.97 -2.41 3.15
CA ALA A 40 -12.47 -3.39 4.12
C ALA A 40 -11.97 -4.83 3.84
N ARG A 41 -11.82 -5.21 2.56
CA ARG A 41 -11.31 -6.53 2.15
C ARG A 41 -9.83 -6.79 2.50
N ASN A 42 -9.10 -5.78 2.95
CA ASN A 42 -7.70 -5.86 3.35
C ASN A 42 -7.53 -5.93 4.88
N ILE A 43 -8.63 -5.80 5.64
CA ILE A 43 -8.65 -5.65 7.10
C ILE A 43 -9.30 -6.90 7.71
N GLU A 44 -8.54 -7.61 8.54
CA GLU A 44 -9.02 -8.75 9.31
C GLU A 44 -8.87 -8.53 10.82
N SER A 45 -7.69 -8.11 11.27
CA SER A 45 -7.40 -7.76 12.67
C SER A 45 -6.34 -6.66 12.76
N PRO A 46 -6.23 -5.92 13.88
CA PRO A 46 -5.18 -4.93 14.07
C PRO A 46 -3.76 -5.50 13.86
N GLU A 47 -3.50 -6.71 14.34
CA GLU A 47 -2.21 -7.37 14.20
C GLU A 47 -1.94 -7.77 12.74
N GLN A 48 -2.97 -8.21 12.01
CA GLN A 48 -2.84 -8.51 10.59
C GLN A 48 -2.56 -7.24 9.78
N VAL A 49 -3.27 -6.14 10.04
CA VAL A 49 -3.04 -4.85 9.36
C VAL A 49 -1.65 -4.32 9.67
N LEU A 50 -1.19 -4.43 10.91
CA LEU A 50 0.17 -4.05 11.29
C LEU A 50 1.22 -4.83 10.49
N ARG A 51 1.06 -6.14 10.36
CA ARG A 51 1.95 -6.98 9.53
C ARG A 51 1.90 -6.55 8.07
N LEU A 52 0.71 -6.39 7.49
CA LEU A 52 0.51 -5.94 6.12
C LEU A 52 1.23 -4.60 5.84
N CYS A 53 1.07 -3.61 6.71
CA CYS A 53 1.74 -2.32 6.55
C CYS A 53 3.27 -2.44 6.65
N ARG A 54 3.79 -3.29 7.56
CA ARG A 54 5.24 -3.54 7.66
C ARG A 54 5.78 -4.19 6.40
N ASP A 55 5.10 -5.20 5.88
CA ASP A 55 5.52 -5.92 4.68
C ASP A 55 5.53 -5.00 3.44
N LEU A 56 4.50 -4.16 3.31
CA LEU A 56 4.40 -3.16 2.24
C LEU A 56 5.51 -2.11 2.30
N HIS A 57 5.82 -1.57 3.49
CA HIS A 57 6.92 -0.64 3.66
C HIS A 57 8.29 -1.31 3.46
N ALA A 58 8.47 -2.55 3.92
CA ALA A 58 9.71 -3.30 3.73
C ALA A 58 10.00 -3.61 2.26
N ALA A 59 8.95 -3.74 1.44
CA ALA A 59 9.09 -3.91 0.00
C ALA A 59 9.49 -2.62 -0.72
N ALA A 60 9.26 -1.43 -0.16
CA ALA A 60 9.49 -0.16 -0.84
C ALA A 60 10.99 0.22 -0.85
N PRO A 61 11.49 0.88 -1.92
CA PRO A 61 12.83 1.45 -1.94
C PRO A 61 13.01 2.51 -0.83
N ALA A 62 14.21 2.58 -0.26
CA ALA A 62 14.51 3.51 0.83
C ALA A 62 14.40 5.00 0.42
N ASP A 63 14.66 5.30 -0.85
CA ASP A 63 14.58 6.64 -1.44
C ASP A 63 13.19 6.96 -2.03
N ALA A 64 12.27 5.99 -2.02
CA ALA A 64 10.89 6.13 -2.49
C ALA A 64 9.92 5.38 -1.55
N PRO A 65 9.71 5.89 -0.31
CA PRO A 65 8.84 5.24 0.65
C PRO A 65 7.39 5.20 0.17
N LEU A 66 6.72 4.05 0.36
CA LEU A 66 5.34 3.84 -0.05
C LEU A 66 4.36 4.56 0.89
N LEU A 67 3.40 5.29 0.33
CA LEU A 67 2.26 5.80 1.10
C LEU A 67 1.18 4.73 1.27
N ILE A 68 0.64 4.59 2.49
CA ILE A 68 -0.50 3.71 2.77
C ILE A 68 -1.68 4.58 3.19
N ALA A 69 -2.75 4.55 2.39
CA ALA A 69 -3.97 5.32 2.62
C ALA A 69 -5.17 4.43 2.98
N ILE A 70 -6.17 5.03 3.61
CA ILE A 70 -7.43 4.37 3.98
C ILE A 70 -8.54 5.43 4.16
N ASP A 71 -9.77 5.10 3.78
CA ASP A 71 -10.93 5.96 4.05
C ASP A 71 -11.43 5.73 5.49
N GLN A 72 -10.91 6.52 6.43
CA GLN A 72 -11.26 6.45 7.85
C GLN A 72 -11.91 7.76 8.31
N GLU A 73 -13.04 8.11 7.71
CA GLU A 73 -13.80 9.34 8.00
C GLU A 73 -14.58 9.26 9.33
N GLY A 74 -15.02 8.05 9.69
CA GLY A 74 -15.90 7.79 10.83
C GLY A 74 -17.35 7.51 10.40
N GLY A 75 -18.17 7.02 11.35
CA GLY A 75 -19.56 6.69 11.09
C GLY A 75 -19.73 5.61 10.02
N ARG A 76 -20.42 5.93 8.92
CA ARG A 76 -20.69 4.97 7.83
C ARG A 76 -19.45 4.65 6.99
N VAL A 77 -18.48 5.56 6.92
CA VAL A 77 -17.26 5.40 6.12
C VAL A 77 -16.07 5.22 7.05
N GLN A 78 -15.97 3.99 7.56
CA GLN A 78 -14.95 3.56 8.49
C GLN A 78 -14.57 2.11 8.16
N ARG A 79 -13.27 1.83 8.01
CA ARG A 79 -12.75 0.51 7.61
C ARG A 79 -12.19 -0.26 8.80
N LEU A 80 -11.46 0.42 9.68
CA LEU A 80 -11.01 -0.13 10.97
C LEU A 80 -12.15 0.03 11.97
N ARG A 81 -12.67 -1.07 12.51
CA ARG A 81 -13.76 -1.09 13.50
C ARG A 81 -13.25 -1.62 14.83
#